data_AF-A0A0L0EVZ9-F1
#
_entry.id   AF-A0A0L0EVZ9-F1
#
_cell.length_a   1.000
_cell.length_b   1.000
_cell.length_c   1.000
_cell.angle_alpha   90.00
_cell.angle_beta   90.00
_cell.angle_gamma   90.00
#
_symmetry.space_group_name_H-M   'P 1'
#
loop_
_entity.id
_entity.type
_entity.pdbx_description
1 polymer ?
#
loop_
_entity_poly.entity_id
_entity_poly.type
_entity_poly.pdbx_seq_one_letter_code
_entity_poly.pdbx_strand_id
1 'polypeptide(L)'
;MAQHFYSQPDEVELVKVKLFKQVAYYCLCLHLLFIFAFWYSHVYILSIANIASVAAWATGIYLLNRGHSHLALRVFCVEVTGHSVLVCATLGMDYGFQYYLWTIACMLLLDMKLKLRLAIVLSLSMIVLFALLYELYSTVNTPFMLQEYA
;
A
#
# COMPACT_ATOMS: atom_id res chain seq x y z
N MET A 1 -4.39 -18.43 42.17
CA MET A 1 -3.43 -18.05 41.12
C MET A 1 -4.12 -17.07 40.19
N ALA A 2 -3.78 -15.78 40.26
CA ALA A 2 -4.33 -14.78 39.36
C ALA A 2 -3.69 -14.95 37.98
N GLN A 3 -4.49 -15.29 36.97
CA GLN A 3 -4.06 -15.27 35.57
C GLN A 3 -3.62 -13.85 35.21
N HIS A 4 -2.40 -13.71 34.69
CA HIS A 4 -1.89 -12.43 34.22
C HIS A 4 -2.77 -11.96 33.05
N PHE A 5 -3.41 -10.80 33.20
CA PHE A 5 -4.44 -10.24 32.30
C PHE A 5 -3.91 -9.89 30.89
N TYR A 6 -2.59 -9.98 30.67
CA TYR A 6 -1.97 -9.64 29.40
C TYR A 6 -1.81 -10.84 28.47
N SER A 7 -2.52 -10.71 27.35
CA SER A 7 -2.35 -11.34 26.05
C SER A 7 -2.66 -12.83 25.96
N GLN A 8 -3.85 -13.14 25.44
CA GLN A 8 -3.97 -14.28 24.52
C GLN A 8 -3.34 -13.81 23.20
N PRO A 9 -2.08 -14.20 22.89
CA PRO A 9 -1.39 -13.75 21.67
C PRO A 9 -2.21 -14.06 20.40
N ASP A 10 -3.05 -15.10 20.46
CA ASP A 10 -3.94 -15.52 19.38
C ASP A 10 -5.05 -14.49 19.09
N GLU A 11 -5.64 -13.84 20.11
CA GLU A 11 -6.72 -12.86 19.90
C GLU A 11 -6.20 -11.60 19.18
N VAL A 12 -5.02 -11.11 19.57
CA VAL A 12 -4.39 -9.94 18.94
C VAL A 12 -4.03 -10.23 17.48
N GLU A 13 -3.53 -11.43 17.20
CA GLU A 13 -3.20 -11.85 15.84
C GLU A 13 -4.47 -11.98 14.97
N LEU A 14 -5.56 -12.54 15.51
CA LEU A 14 -6.85 -12.64 14.82
C LEU A 14 -7.42 -11.26 14.49
N VAL A 15 -7.39 -10.32 15.44
CA VAL A 15 -7.83 -8.93 15.21
C VAL A 15 -6.99 -8.27 14.12
N LYS A 16 -5.66 -8.42 14.16
CA LYS A 16 -4.75 -7.90 13.13
C LYS A 16 -5.10 -8.42 11.75
N VAL A 17 -5.29 -9.73 11.60
CA VAL A 17 -5.66 -10.35 10.32
C VAL A 17 -7.02 -9.87 9.83
N LYS A 18 -8.00 -9.70 10.73
CA LYS A 18 -9.32 -9.15 10.38
C LYS A 18 -9.21 -7.72 9.84
N LEU A 19 -8.43 -6.86 10.50
CA LEU A 19 -8.18 -5.49 10.05
C LEU A 19 -7.49 -5.47 8.68
N PHE A 20 -6.45 -6.28 8.48
CA PHE A 20 -5.80 -6.38 7.18
C PHE A 20 -6.74 -6.84 6.06
N LYS A 21 -7.66 -7.77 6.34
CA LYS A 21 -8.67 -8.15 5.34
C LYS A 21 -9.62 -7.00 5.00
N GLN A 22 -10.11 -6.26 6.00
CA GLN A 22 -11.00 -5.13 5.77
C GLN A 22 -10.32 -4.04 4.93
N VAL A 23 -9.08 -3.68 5.29
CA VAL A 23 -8.27 -2.72 4.52
C VAL A 23 -8.01 -3.25 3.11
N ALA A 24 -7.68 -4.54 2.96
CA ALA A 24 -7.42 -5.11 1.64
C ALA A 24 -8.64 -5.08 0.71
N TYR A 25 -9.84 -5.38 1.22
CA TYR A 25 -11.06 -5.22 0.42
C TYR A 25 -11.36 -3.76 0.07
N TYR A 26 -11.16 -2.85 1.02
CA TYR A 26 -11.28 -1.42 0.77
C TYR A 26 -10.34 -0.96 -0.37
N CYS A 27 -9.06 -1.32 -0.29
CA CYS A 27 -8.06 -1.00 -1.31
C CYS A 27 -8.41 -1.63 -2.66
N LEU A 28 -8.86 -2.89 -2.70
CA LEU A 28 -9.32 -3.55 -3.92
C LEU A 28 -10.45 -2.75 -4.61
N CYS A 29 -11.46 -2.34 -3.86
CA CYS A 29 -12.57 -1.52 -4.37
C CYS A 29 -12.08 -0.15 -4.88
N LEU A 30 -11.15 0.47 -4.16
CA LEU A 30 -10.57 1.75 -4.54
C LEU A 30 -9.75 1.65 -5.84
N HIS A 31 -8.98 0.59 -6.03
CA HIS A 31 -8.29 0.34 -7.30
C HIS A 31 -9.26 0.10 -8.45
N LEU A 32 -10.36 -0.63 -8.23
CA LEU A 32 -11.41 -0.80 -9.24
C LEU A 32 -12.01 0.56 -9.65
N LEU A 33 -12.27 1.45 -8.70
CA LEU A 33 -12.74 2.81 -8.98
C LEU A 33 -11.70 3.62 -9.77
N PHE A 34 -10.43 3.53 -9.39
CA PHE A 34 -9.33 4.24 -10.06
C PHE A 34 -9.06 3.77 -11.48
N ILE A 35 -9.37 2.52 -11.85
CA ILE A 35 -9.33 2.09 -13.26
C ILE A 35 -10.18 3.03 -14.11
N PHE A 36 -11.42 3.32 -13.68
CA PHE A 36 -12.34 4.20 -14.39
C PHE A 36 -11.91 5.67 -14.30
N ALA A 37 -11.46 6.13 -13.14
CA ALA A 37 -11.03 7.52 -12.95
C ALA A 37 -9.84 7.87 -13.86
N PHE A 38 -8.83 6.99 -13.93
CA PHE A 38 -7.66 7.18 -14.80
C PHE A 38 -8.00 7.02 -16.28
N TRP A 39 -8.90 6.09 -16.62
CA TRP A 39 -9.38 5.95 -17.99
C TRP A 39 -10.08 7.22 -18.49
N TYR A 40 -11.00 7.76 -17.68
CA TYR A 40 -11.74 8.97 -18.00
C TYR A 40 -10.82 10.21 -18.10
N SER A 41 -9.77 10.26 -17.28
CA SER A 41 -8.78 11.35 -17.31
C SER A 41 -7.70 11.16 -18.39
N HIS A 42 -7.85 10.17 -19.28
CA HIS A 42 -6.89 9.83 -20.33
C HIS A 42 -5.49 9.41 -19.84
N VAL A 43 -5.34 9.05 -18.56
CA VAL A 43 -4.09 8.55 -17.97
C VAL A 43 -4.04 7.02 -18.04
N TYR A 44 -4.05 6.48 -19.26
CA TYR A 44 -4.25 5.05 -19.50
C TYR A 44 -3.20 4.15 -18.84
N ILE A 45 -1.96 4.62 -18.71
CA ILE A 45 -0.88 3.87 -18.05
C ILE A 45 -1.25 3.53 -16.60
N LEU A 46 -1.88 4.46 -15.88
CA LEU A 46 -2.34 4.26 -14.51
C LEU A 46 -3.58 3.39 -14.45
N SER A 47 -4.48 3.47 -15.43
CA SER A 47 -5.62 2.55 -15.51
C SER A 47 -5.15 1.09 -15.65
N ILE A 48 -4.19 0.83 -16.55
CA ILE A 48 -3.58 -0.51 -16.72
C ILE A 48 -2.85 -0.95 -15.46
N ALA A 49 -2.08 -0.05 -14.83
CA ALA A 49 -1.40 -0.36 -13.57
C ALA A 49 -2.41 -0.73 -12.46
N ASN A 50 -3.57 -0.08 -12.40
CA ASN A 50 -4.62 -0.44 -11.44
C ASN A 50 -5.23 -1.82 -11.71
N ILE A 51 -5.30 -2.29 -12.96
CA ILE A 51 -5.70 -3.67 -13.25
C ILE A 51 -4.70 -4.66 -12.63
N ALA A 52 -3.40 -4.38 -12.75
CA ALA A 52 -2.36 -5.19 -12.10
C ALA A 52 -2.46 -5.10 -10.56
N SER A 53 -2.73 -3.91 -10.01
CA SER A 53 -2.99 -3.71 -8.58
C SER A 53 -4.18 -4.56 -8.10
N VAL A 54 -5.31 -4.57 -8.82
CA VAL A 54 -6.48 -5.41 -8.48
C VAL A 54 -6.08 -6.89 -8.37
N ALA A 55 -5.27 -7.39 -9.30
CA ALA A 55 -4.77 -8.77 -9.24
C ALA A 55 -3.86 -9.01 -8.02
N ALA A 56 -2.99 -8.07 -7.68
CA ALA A 56 -2.13 -8.14 -6.50
C ALA A 56 -2.94 -8.13 -5.19
N TRP A 57 -3.93 -7.24 -5.07
CA TRP A 57 -4.82 -7.19 -3.90
C TRP A 57 -5.68 -8.45 -3.77
N ALA A 58 -6.25 -8.94 -4.87
CA ALA A 58 -6.99 -10.21 -4.87
C ALA A 58 -6.08 -11.39 -4.43
N THR A 59 -4.83 -11.41 -4.90
CA THR A 59 -3.82 -12.40 -4.50
C THR A 59 -3.51 -12.30 -3.01
N GLY A 60 -3.30 -11.09 -2.48
CA GLY A 60 -3.06 -10.89 -1.05
C GLY A 60 -4.25 -11.28 -0.17
N ILE A 61 -5.49 -10.99 -0.60
CA ILE A 61 -6.71 -11.44 0.07
C ILE A 61 -6.79 -12.98 0.08
N TYR A 62 -6.50 -13.63 -1.05
CA TYR A 62 -6.43 -15.08 -1.12
C TYR A 62 -5.40 -15.66 -0.14
N LEU A 63 -4.19 -15.08 -0.08
CA LEU A 63 -3.14 -15.47 0.87
C LEU A 63 -3.56 -15.26 2.34
N LEU A 64 -4.22 -14.14 2.67
CA LEU A 64 -4.77 -13.90 4.00
C LEU A 64 -5.82 -14.95 4.39
N ASN A 65 -6.66 -15.38 3.46
CA ASN A 65 -7.66 -16.43 3.71
C ASN A 65 -7.04 -17.81 3.93
N ARG A 66 -5.85 -18.05 3.37
CA ARG A 66 -5.06 -19.28 3.59
C ARG A 66 -4.17 -19.23 4.84
N GLY A 67 -4.19 -18.15 5.62
CA GLY A 67 -3.33 -17.97 6.79
C GLY A 67 -1.90 -17.55 6.47
N HIS A 68 -1.59 -17.22 5.21
CA HIS A 68 -0.28 -16.76 4.78
C HIS A 68 -0.14 -15.23 4.91
N SER A 69 -0.44 -14.69 6.09
CA SER A 69 -0.53 -13.24 6.34
C SER A 69 0.76 -12.47 6.03
N HIS A 70 1.93 -13.09 6.26
CA HIS A 70 3.22 -12.48 5.95
C HIS A 70 3.45 -12.32 4.42
N LEU A 71 3.05 -13.30 3.61
CA LEU A 71 3.15 -13.19 2.14
C LEU A 71 2.18 -12.15 1.62
N ALA A 72 0.95 -12.14 2.14
CA ALA A 72 -0.03 -11.12 1.77
C ALA A 72 0.47 -9.70 2.05
N LEU A 73 1.03 -9.48 3.24
CA LEU A 73 1.62 -8.22 3.64
C LEU A 73 2.72 -7.76 2.68
N ARG A 74 3.61 -8.69 2.27
CA ARG A 74 4.67 -8.38 1.29
C ARG A 74 4.12 -8.01 -0.07
N VAL A 75 3.09 -8.72 -0.54
CA VAL A 75 2.40 -8.39 -1.81
C VAL A 75 1.83 -6.98 -1.75
N PHE A 76 1.14 -6.61 -0.66
CA PHE A 76 0.61 -5.26 -0.48
C PHE A 76 1.73 -4.21 -0.43
N CYS A 77 2.80 -4.47 0.33
CA CYS A 77 3.92 -3.52 0.42
C CYS A 77 4.58 -3.27 -0.94
N VAL A 78 4.81 -4.32 -1.74
CA VAL A 78 5.41 -4.19 -3.08
C VAL A 78 4.47 -3.44 -4.01
N GLU A 79 3.19 -3.80 -4.03
CA GLU A 79 2.18 -3.17 -4.88
C GLU A 79 2.07 -1.67 -4.56
N VAL A 80 1.81 -1.31 -3.30
CA VAL A 80 1.61 0.08 -2.90
C VAL A 80 2.87 0.91 -3.14
N THR A 81 4.06 0.36 -2.89
CA THR A 81 5.32 1.06 -3.17
C THR A 81 5.46 1.35 -4.66
N GLY A 82 5.33 0.33 -5.51
CA GLY A 82 5.46 0.48 -6.95
C GLY A 82 4.38 1.39 -7.54
N HIS A 83 3.14 1.26 -7.06
CA HIS A 83 2.02 2.08 -7.48
C HIS A 83 2.23 3.55 -7.11
N SER A 84 2.68 3.83 -5.88
CA SER A 84 2.96 5.20 -5.42
C SER A 84 4.03 5.86 -6.28
N VAL A 85 5.11 5.13 -6.60
CA VAL A 85 6.17 5.61 -7.51
C VAL A 85 5.60 5.93 -8.89
N LEU A 86 4.81 5.02 -9.46
CA LEU A 86 4.26 5.18 -10.80
C LEU A 86 3.27 6.36 -10.87
N VAL A 87 2.40 6.51 -9.88
CA VAL A 87 1.44 7.61 -9.81
C VAL A 87 2.17 8.94 -9.65
N CYS A 88 3.17 9.03 -8.77
CA CYS A 88 3.96 10.26 -8.62
C CYS A 88 4.71 10.60 -9.92
N ALA A 89 5.27 9.61 -10.61
CA ALA A 89 5.97 9.81 -11.88
C ALA A 89 5.06 10.29 -13.02
N THR A 90 3.75 10.06 -12.93
CA THR A 90 2.79 10.34 -14.00
C THR A 90 1.90 11.54 -13.70
N LEU A 91 1.45 11.72 -12.46
CA LEU A 91 0.57 12.81 -12.04
C LEU A 91 1.30 13.93 -11.30
N GLY A 92 2.46 13.62 -10.73
CA GLY A 92 3.12 14.50 -9.76
C GLY A 92 2.72 14.21 -8.32
N MET A 93 3.15 15.09 -7.43
CA MET A 93 3.10 14.88 -5.98
C MET A 93 1.89 15.54 -5.29
N ASP A 94 1.13 16.37 -6.02
CA ASP A 94 0.11 17.24 -5.43
C ASP A 94 -1.06 16.46 -4.81
N TYR A 95 -1.41 15.30 -5.40
CA TYR A 95 -2.51 14.45 -4.91
C TYR A 95 -2.15 13.60 -3.67
N GLY A 96 -0.89 13.64 -3.20
CA GLY A 96 -0.50 13.01 -1.93
C GLY A 96 -0.25 11.49 -1.97
N PHE A 97 -0.20 10.84 -3.13
CA PHE A 97 0.03 9.39 -3.24
C PHE A 97 1.35 8.93 -2.60
N GLN A 98 2.36 9.78 -2.55
CA GLN A 98 3.64 9.54 -1.88
C GLN A 98 3.51 9.20 -0.39
N TYR A 99 2.47 9.70 0.30
CA TYR A 99 2.30 9.46 1.73
C TYR A 99 2.02 8.00 2.07
N TYR A 100 1.59 7.20 1.09
CA TYR A 100 1.38 5.77 1.27
C TYR A 100 2.69 5.03 1.61
N LEU A 101 3.84 5.56 1.17
CA LEU A 101 5.16 5.02 1.53
C LEU A 101 5.39 4.99 3.05
N TRP A 102 4.82 5.93 3.81
CA TRP A 102 4.93 5.95 5.26
C TRP A 102 4.13 4.83 5.90
N THR A 103 2.91 4.58 5.39
CA THR A 103 2.10 3.44 5.82
C THR A 103 2.81 2.12 5.52
N ILE A 104 3.47 2.01 4.36
CA ILE A 104 4.25 0.82 4.00
C ILE A 104 5.47 0.63 4.90
N ALA A 105 6.16 1.70 5.28
CA ALA A 105 7.24 1.64 6.26
C ALA A 105 6.74 1.03 7.59
N CYS A 106 5.58 1.48 8.10
CA CYS A 106 4.98 0.91 9.30
C CYS A 106 4.58 -0.56 9.10
N MET A 107 3.96 -0.90 7.96
CA MET A 107 3.55 -2.28 7.66
C MET A 107 4.72 -3.25 7.59
N LEU A 108 5.86 -2.85 7.02
CA LEU A 108 7.06 -3.68 6.95
C LEU A 108 7.59 -4.08 8.33
N LEU A 109 7.47 -3.21 9.34
CA LEU A 109 7.82 -3.51 10.73
C LEU A 109 6.87 -4.50 11.40
N LEU A 110 5.65 -4.66 10.87
CA LEU A 110 4.64 -5.61 11.37
C LEU A 110 4.81 -7.03 10.76
N ASP A 111 5.70 -7.21 9.78
CA ASP A 111 6.02 -8.53 9.23
C ASP A 111 6.89 -9.34 10.21
N MET A 112 6.24 -10.15 11.04
CA MET A 112 6.89 -11.02 12.03
C MET A 112 7.79 -12.10 11.42
N LYS A 113 7.67 -12.38 10.11
CA LYS A 113 8.52 -13.35 9.39
C LYS A 113 9.69 -12.66 8.68
N LEU A 114 9.78 -11.33 8.72
CA LEU A 114 10.90 -10.58 8.18
C LEU A 114 11.94 -10.35 9.27
N LYS A 115 13.22 -10.48 8.94
CA LYS A 115 14.30 -10.17 9.89
C LYS A 115 14.21 -8.68 10.25
N LEU A 116 14.20 -8.35 11.54
CA LEU A 116 14.07 -6.96 12.01
C LEU A 116 15.06 -6.00 11.34
N ARG A 117 16.33 -6.40 11.18
CA ARG A 117 17.34 -5.58 10.48
C ARG A 117 16.90 -5.24 9.05
N LEU A 118 16.37 -6.22 8.33
CA LEU A 118 15.88 -6.01 6.96
C LEU A 118 14.60 -5.17 6.96
N ALA A 119 13.68 -5.41 7.90
CA ALA A 119 12.48 -4.60 8.06
C ALA A 119 12.82 -3.11 8.29
N ILE A 120 13.80 -2.83 9.16
CA ILE A 120 14.30 -1.47 9.42
C ILE A 120 14.91 -0.87 8.14
N VAL A 121 15.79 -1.59 7.45
CA VAL A 121 16.41 -1.10 6.20
C VAL A 121 15.37 -0.78 5.15
N LEU A 122 14.40 -1.68 4.92
CA LEU A 122 13.32 -1.44 3.95
C LEU A 122 12.43 -0.26 4.37
N SER A 123 12.11 -0.13 5.67
CA SER A 123 11.32 0.99 6.18
C SER A 123 12.03 2.33 6.00
N LEU A 124 13.34 2.40 6.29
CA LEU A 124 14.16 3.58 6.03
C LEU A 124 14.26 3.88 4.54
N SER A 125 14.32 2.84 3.70
CA SER A 125 14.34 3.01 2.24
C SER A 125 13.06 3.66 1.72
N MET A 126 11.91 3.47 2.37
CA MET A 126 10.66 4.17 2.01
C MET A 126 10.75 5.68 2.28
N ILE A 127 11.45 6.09 3.35
CA ILE A 127 11.68 7.51 3.66
C ILE A 127 12.59 8.14 2.61
N VAL A 128 13.67 7.44 2.24
CA VAL A 128 14.57 7.89 1.17
C VAL A 128 13.83 7.96 -0.16
N LEU A 129 13.02 6.94 -0.48
CA LEU A 129 12.21 6.92 -1.69
C LEU A 129 11.23 8.10 -1.73
N PHE A 130 10.56 8.42 -0.62
CA PHE A 130 9.70 9.60 -0.52
C PHE A 130 10.46 10.89 -0.90
N ALA A 131 11.65 11.10 -0.33
CA ALA A 131 12.47 12.25 -0.66
C ALA A 131 12.89 12.27 -2.14
N LEU A 132 13.26 11.11 -2.70
CA LEU A 132 13.60 10.99 -4.11
C LEU A 132 12.41 11.32 -5.02
N LEU A 133 11.20 10.87 -4.69
CA LEU A 133 10.00 11.19 -5.47
C LEU A 133 9.73 12.69 -5.47
N TYR A 134 9.97 13.38 -4.36
CA TYR A 134 9.84 14.83 -4.28
C TYR A 134 10.82 15.55 -5.21
N GLU A 135 12.10 15.19 -5.16
CA GLU A 135 13.13 15.80 -6.02
C GLU A 135 12.88 15.51 -7.51
N LEU A 136 12.39 14.31 -7.85
CA LEU A 136 12.21 13.90 -9.24
C LEU A 136 10.90 14.37 -9.86
N TYR A 137 9.81 14.44 -9.08
CA TYR A 137 8.45 14.57 -9.62
C TYR A 137 7.63 15.73 -9.06
N SER A 138 8.22 16.61 -8.22
CA SER A 138 7.53 17.82 -7.73
C SER A 138 7.12 18.81 -8.82
N THR A 139 7.75 18.75 -10.00
CA THR A 139 7.43 19.63 -11.14
C THR A 139 6.47 18.99 -12.15
N VAL A 140 6.14 17.71 -11.98
CA VAL A 140 5.15 17.02 -12.82
C VAL A 140 3.76 17.50 -12.40
N ASN A 141 2.97 17.94 -13.37
CA ASN A 141 1.61 18.40 -13.13
C ASN A 141 0.70 17.95 -14.29
N THR A 142 0.31 16.68 -14.24
CA THR A 142 -0.62 16.12 -15.22
C THR A 142 -2.05 16.32 -14.69
N PRO A 143 -2.94 16.95 -15.46
CA PRO A 143 -4.32 17.14 -15.04
C PRO A 143 -5.00 15.80 -14.74
N PHE A 144 -5.64 15.72 -13.58
CA PHE A 144 -6.45 14.58 -13.16
C PHE A 144 -7.75 15.12 -12.57
N MET A 145 -8.82 14.32 -12.59
CA MET A 145 -10.19 14.76 -12.22
C MET A 145 -10.35 15.47 -10.86
N LEU A 146 -9.33 15.40 -9.99
CA LEU A 146 -9.33 16.04 -8.67
C LEU A 146 -8.50 17.33 -8.60
N GLN A 147 -8.01 17.86 -9.72
CA GLN A 147 -7.10 19.02 -9.72
C GLN A 147 -7.72 20.28 -9.09
N GLU A 148 -9.04 20.46 -9.15
CA GLU A 148 -9.72 21.59 -8.51
C GLU A 148 -9.81 21.46 -6.97
N TYR A 149 -9.51 20.28 -6.42
CA TYR A 149 -9.62 19.96 -4.99
C TYR A 149 -8.28 19.60 -4.32
N ALA A 150 -7.18 19.58 -5.09
CA ALA A 150 -5.81 19.32 -4.63
C ALA A 150 -5.05 20.62 -4.42
#